data_AF-A0A527YPP4-F1
#
_entry.id   AF-A0A527YPP4-F1
#
_cell.length_a   1.000
_cell.length_b   1.000
_cell.length_c   1.000
_cell.angle_alpha   90.00
_cell.angle_beta   90.00
_cell.angle_gamma   90.00
#
_symmetry.space_group_name_H-M   'P 1'
#
loop_
_entity.id
_entity.type
_entity.pdbx_description
1 polymer ?
#
loop_
_entity_poly.entity_id
_entity_poly.type
_entity_poly.pdbx_seq_one_letter_code
_entity_poly.pdbx_strand_id
1 'polypeptide(L)' 'PTPVAVDEIIRHTGLHPAQVFMVLLELDLAGRLERHAGGNVSLV' A
#
# COMPACT_ATOMS: atom_id res chain seq x y z
N PRO A 1 0.94 6.31 12.19
CA PRO A 1 1.47 6.20 10.81
C PRO A 1 0.61 7.07 9.88
N THR A 2 1.18 7.66 8.82
CA THR A 2 0.45 8.58 7.93
C THR A 2 -0.11 7.79 6.73
N PRO A 3 -1.43 7.83 6.46
CA PRO A 3 -2.00 7.19 5.27
C PRO A 3 -1.45 7.78 3.97
N VAL A 4 -1.10 6.92 3.01
CA VAL A 4 -0.57 7.29 1.69
C VAL A 4 -1.40 6.63 0.60
N ALA A 5 -1.66 7.35 -0.49
CA ALA A 5 -2.37 6.80 -1.64
C ALA A 5 -1.53 5.73 -2.34
N VAL A 6 -2.15 4.60 -2.71
CA VAL A 6 -1.43 3.52 -3.42
C VAL A 6 -0.81 4.04 -4.73
N ASP A 7 -1.50 4.94 -5.44
CA ASP A 7 -0.97 5.57 -6.65
C ASP A 7 0.31 6.38 -6.39
N GLU A 8 0.43 7.00 -5.22
CA GLU A 8 1.65 7.71 -4.82
C GLU A 8 2.79 6.73 -4.55
N ILE A 9 2.52 5.58 -3.94
CA ILE A 9 3.50 4.50 -3.74
C ILE A 9 3.99 3.97 -5.10
N ILE A 10 3.08 3.73 -6.04
CA ILE A 10 3.41 3.29 -7.41
C ILE A 10 4.31 4.33 -8.09
N ARG A 11 3.90 5.60 -8.07
CA ARG A 11 4.65 6.70 -8.68
C ARG A 11 6.04 6.89 -8.05
N HIS A 12 6.15 6.79 -6.74
CA HIS A 12 7.40 6.98 -6.01
C HIS A 12 8.40 5.83 -6.24
N THR A 13 7.90 4.59 -6.26
CA THR A 13 8.75 3.40 -6.41
C THR A 13 9.09 3.08 -7.86
N GLY A 14 8.26 3.51 -8.81
CA GLY A 14 8.40 3.17 -10.24
C GLY A 14 8.18 1.68 -10.54
N LEU A 15 7.73 0.89 -9.56
CA LEU A 15 7.43 -0.52 -9.74
C LEU A 15 6.14 -0.70 -10.53
N HIS A 16 6.02 -1.86 -11.19
CA HIS A 16 4.77 -2.20 -11.86
C HIS A 16 3.63 -2.27 -10.83
N PRO A 17 2.43 -1.72 -11.11
CA PRO A 17 1.31 -1.71 -10.16
C PRO A 17 1.03 -3.09 -9.53
N ALA A 18 1.09 -4.15 -10.32
CA ALA A 18 0.88 -5.52 -9.81
C ALA A 18 1.89 -5.92 -8.72
N GLN A 19 3.15 -5.47 -8.79
CA GLN A 19 4.15 -5.74 -7.76
C GLN A 19 3.83 -4.98 -6.47
N VAL A 20 3.41 -3.72 -6.57
CA VAL A 20 3.01 -2.92 -5.40
C VAL A 20 1.80 -3.54 -4.73
N PHE A 21 0.77 -3.92 -5.50
CA PHE A 21 -0.40 -4.59 -4.94
C PHE A 21 -0.08 -5.94 -4.29
N MET A 22 0.87 -6.69 -4.84
CA MET A 22 1.33 -7.96 -4.25
C MET A 22 1.99 -7.73 -2.88
N VAL A 23 2.90 -6.76 -2.77
CA VAL A 23 3.53 -6.42 -1.48
C VAL A 23 2.51 -5.91 -0.47
N LEU A 24 1.57 -5.05 -0.90
CA LEU A 24 0.50 -4.58 -0.02
C LEU A 24 -0.40 -5.72 0.46
N LEU A 25 -0.72 -6.69 -0.40
CA LEU A 25 -1.46 -7.88 -0.01
C LEU A 25 -0.70 -8.73 1.01
N GLU A 26 0.61 -8.93 0.83
CA GLU A 26 1.45 -9.66 1.80
C GLU A 26 1.48 -8.98 3.16
N LEU A 27 1.61 -7.64 3.19
CA LEU A 27 1.57 -6.86 4.42
C LEU A 27 0.20 -6.93 5.12
N ASP A 28 -0.89 -6.89 4.35
CA ASP A 28 -2.27 -7.01 4.83
C ASP A 28 -2.50 -8.38 5.48
N LEU A 29 -2.08 -9.46 4.80
CA LEU A 29 -2.15 -10.83 5.32
C LEU A 29 -1.27 -11.03 6.57
N ALA A 30 -0.16 -10.31 6.67
CA ALA A 30 0.70 -10.31 7.85
C ALA A 30 0.16 -9.45 9.01
N GLY A 31 -0.97 -8.75 8.83
CA GLY A 31 -1.53 -7.85 9.83
C GLY A 31 -0.67 -6.60 10.06
N ARG A 32 0.09 -6.17 9.05
CA ARG A 32 1.02 -5.03 9.10
C ARG A 32 0.56 -3.83 8.28
N LEU A 33 -0.63 -3.92 7.68
CA LEU A 33 -1.22 -2.88 6.83
C LEU A 33 -2.61 -2.50 7.36
N GLU A 34 -2.90 -1.21 7.42
CA GLU A 34 -4.25 -0.67 7.60
C GLU A 34 -4.73 -0.04 6.30
N ARG A 35 -6.00 -0.31 5.97
CA ARG A 35 -6.68 0.28 4.81
C ARG A 35 -7.58 1.42 5.27
N HIS A 36 -7.49 2.53 4.57
CA HIS A 36 -8.24 3.75 4.85
C HIS A 36 -9.21 4.06 3.70
N ALA A 37 -10.19 4.92 3.98
CA ALA A 37 -11.09 5.43 2.94
C ALA A 37 -10.30 6.11 1.80
N GLY A 38 -10.83 6.06 0.58
CA GLY A 38 -10.20 6.67 -0.59
C GLY A 38 -9.01 5.88 -1.16
N GLY A 39 -8.82 4.62 -0.76
CA GLY A 39 -7.74 3.77 -1.30
C GLY A 39 -6.36 4.06 -0.72
N ASN A 40 -6.29 4.74 0.43
CA ASN A 40 -5.05 4.99 1.14
C ASN A 40 -4.67 3.79 2.04
N VAL A 41 -3.38 3.63 2.27
CA VAL A 41 -2.82 2.59 3.15
C VAL A 41 -1.82 3.19 4.13
N SER A 42 -1.71 2.59 5.31
CA SER A 42 -0.62 2.87 6.24
C SER A 42 -0.09 1.57 6.84
N LEU A 43 1.12 1.62 7.39
CA LEU A 43 1.56 0.54 8.28
C LEU A 43 0.75 0.60 9.60
N VAL A 44 0.62 -0.55 10.26
CA VAL A 44 0.16 -0.67 11.66
C VAL A 44 1.22 -0.11 12.59
#